data_AF-A0A932PUA5-F1
#
_entry.id   AF-A0A932PUA5-F1
#
_cell.length_a   1.000
_cell.length_b   1.000
_cell.length_c   1.000
_cell.angle_alpha   90.00
_cell.angle_beta   90.00
_cell.angle_gamma   90.00
#
_symmetry.space_group_name_H-M   'P 1'
#
loop_
_entity.id
_entity.type
_entity.pdbx_description
1 polymer ?
#
loop_
_entity_poly.entity_id
_entity_poly.type
_entity_poly.pdbx_seq_one_letter_code
_entity_poly.pdbx_strand_id
1 'polypeptide(L)'
;MKTAAHWKPIGQRPHHGIQVPLFALHTQRAQGIGEFLDLMPLIDWCATIGFDTIQLLPLYDTGTDPSPYNPISSCALDPVYLSLPRLSLPSHLPRAEIKARKLDYLHTLERPNLASFVQSQPWVEEYGRFLGDAEFHCFVQSLCFAQMGAVKAYAE
;
A
#
# COMPACT_ATOMS: atom_id res chain seq x y z
N MET A 1 29.60 19.75 1.86
CA MET A 1 28.32 19.72 1.13
C MET A 1 27.18 19.60 2.14
N LYS A 2 26.11 20.41 2.05
CA LYS A 2 25.04 20.47 3.08
C LYS A 2 24.33 19.11 3.30
N THR A 3 24.40 18.20 2.34
CA THR A 3 23.78 16.87 2.38
C THR A 3 24.69 15.76 2.90
N ALA A 4 25.98 16.02 3.14
CA ALA A 4 26.96 14.99 3.47
C ALA A 4 26.61 14.17 4.73
N ALA A 5 25.92 14.79 5.70
CA ALA A 5 25.44 14.11 6.89
C ALA A 5 24.36 13.06 6.60
N HIS A 6 23.51 13.28 5.58
CA HIS A 6 22.40 12.39 5.22
C HIS A 6 22.88 11.17 4.43
N TRP A 7 24.01 11.30 3.72
CA TRP A 7 24.64 10.20 2.99
C TRP A 7 25.51 9.32 3.87
N LYS A 8 25.88 9.78 5.07
CA LYS A 8 26.77 9.04 5.98
C LYS A 8 26.22 7.67 6.40
N PRO A 9 24.92 7.52 6.75
CA PRO A 9 24.32 6.22 7.06
C PRO A 9 24.22 5.28 5.85
N ILE A 10 23.99 5.85 4.66
CA ILE A 10 23.85 5.10 3.40
C ILE A 10 25.23 4.59 2.92
N GLY A 11 26.27 5.37 3.20
CA GLY A 11 27.64 5.10 2.75
C GLY A 11 27.94 5.81 1.42
N GLN A 12 29.21 6.16 1.20
CA GLN A 12 29.68 6.73 -0.06
C GLN A 12 30.29 5.62 -0.93
N ARG A 13 29.44 4.74 -1.45
CA ARG A 13 29.82 3.66 -2.37
C ARG A 13 28.81 3.54 -3.51
N PRO A 14 29.13 2.83 -4.59
CA PRO A 14 28.11 2.44 -5.55
C PRO A 14 27.03 1.58 -4.87
N HIS A 15 25.77 1.89 -5.19
CA HIS A 15 24.60 1.16 -4.74
C HIS A 15 23.90 0.55 -5.96
N HIS A 16 23.36 -0.65 -5.79
CA HIS A 16 22.60 -1.34 -6.80
C HIS A 16 21.21 -1.62 -6.24
N GLY A 17 20.20 -1.37 -7.04
CA GLY A 17 18.83 -1.45 -6.60
C GLY A 17 17.85 -1.61 -7.73
N ILE A 18 16.58 -1.71 -7.34
CA ILE A 18 15.46 -1.84 -8.26
C ILE A 18 14.45 -0.72 -8.01
N GLN A 19 13.88 -0.20 -9.09
CA GLN A 19 12.72 0.67 -9.05
C GLN A 19 11.49 -0.13 -9.44
N VAL A 20 10.49 -0.20 -8.58
CA VAL A 20 9.29 -1.01 -8.83
C VAL A 20 8.03 -0.34 -8.28
N PRO A 21 6.90 -0.35 -9.02
CA PRO A 21 5.61 0.00 -8.44
C PRO A 21 5.17 -1.07 -7.45
N LEU A 22 4.84 -0.68 -6.21
CA LEU A 22 4.37 -1.63 -5.20
C LEU A 22 3.17 -2.43 -5.70
N PHE A 23 2.21 -1.76 -6.33
CA PHE A 23 1.01 -2.39 -6.87
C PHE A 23 1.29 -3.51 -7.89
N ALA A 24 2.45 -3.50 -8.55
CA ALA A 24 2.85 -4.47 -9.56
C ALA A 24 3.54 -5.72 -8.97
N LEU A 25 3.81 -5.75 -7.66
CA LEU A 25 4.33 -6.95 -7.01
C LEU A 25 3.24 -8.02 -6.95
N HIS A 26 3.61 -9.27 -7.24
CA HIS A 26 2.74 -10.42 -7.11
C HIS A 26 3.39 -11.45 -6.19
N THR A 27 2.74 -11.73 -5.06
CA THR A 27 3.13 -12.80 -4.14
C THR A 27 1.99 -13.79 -3.99
N GLN A 28 2.27 -14.95 -3.40
CA GLN A 28 1.25 -15.96 -3.12
C GLN A 28 0.18 -15.48 -2.13
N ARG A 29 0.49 -14.45 -1.32
CA ARG A 29 -0.39 -13.94 -0.26
C ARG A 29 -1.11 -12.64 -0.65
N ALA A 30 -0.62 -11.96 -1.70
CA ALA A 30 -1.20 -10.74 -2.24
C ALA A 30 -2.67 -10.93 -2.65
N GLN A 31 -3.52 -9.98 -2.29
CA GLN A 31 -4.93 -9.98 -2.69
C GLN A 31 -5.16 -9.15 -3.97
N GLY A 32 -4.49 -9.53 -5.06
CA GLY A 32 -4.72 -8.96 -6.40
C GLY A 32 -3.65 -7.99 -6.86
N ILE A 33 -3.15 -7.17 -5.95
CA ILE A 33 -2.08 -6.18 -6.16
C ILE A 33 -1.01 -6.38 -5.09
N GLY A 34 0.19 -5.86 -5.30
CA GLY A 34 1.21 -5.88 -4.25
C GLY A 34 0.83 -4.99 -3.06
N GLU A 35 1.02 -5.50 -1.86
CA GLU A 35 0.68 -4.87 -0.57
C GLU A 35 1.95 -4.53 0.22
N PHE A 36 1.89 -3.71 1.27
CA PHE A 36 3.09 -3.30 2.03
C PHE A 36 3.97 -4.49 2.43
N LEU A 37 3.35 -5.55 2.94
CA LEU A 37 4.07 -6.72 3.45
C LEU A 37 4.61 -7.65 2.35
N ASP A 38 4.27 -7.39 1.09
CA ASP A 38 4.87 -8.04 -0.08
C ASP A 38 6.25 -7.46 -0.42
N LEU A 39 6.66 -6.35 0.23
CA LEU A 39 8.03 -5.87 0.17
C LEU A 39 9.01 -6.79 0.89
N MET A 40 8.59 -7.54 1.91
CA MET A 40 9.46 -8.47 2.64
C MET A 40 10.10 -9.53 1.72
N PRO A 41 9.34 -10.31 0.93
CA PRO A 41 9.95 -11.24 -0.01
C PRO A 41 10.74 -10.55 -1.14
N LEU A 42 10.41 -9.31 -1.52
CA LEU A 42 11.22 -8.53 -2.46
C LEU A 42 12.58 -8.15 -1.84
N ILE A 43 12.60 -7.76 -0.56
CA ILE A 43 13.83 -7.47 0.21
C ILE A 43 14.71 -8.71 0.25
N ASP A 44 14.14 -9.87 0.58
CA ASP A 44 14.87 -11.15 0.60
C ASP A 44 15.51 -11.43 -0.77
N TRP A 45 14.73 -11.27 -1.85
CA TRP A 45 15.22 -11.48 -3.20
C TRP A 45 16.33 -10.49 -3.58
N CYS A 46 16.17 -9.19 -3.30
CA CYS A 46 17.19 -8.17 -3.53
C CYS A 46 18.50 -8.52 -2.79
N ALA A 47 18.42 -8.96 -1.54
CA ALA A 47 19.58 -9.38 -0.77
C ALA A 47 20.33 -10.56 -1.43
N THR A 48 19.61 -11.51 -2.05
CA THR A 48 20.24 -12.66 -2.73
C THR A 48 21.11 -12.26 -3.94
N ILE A 49 20.82 -11.13 -4.57
CA ILE A 49 21.54 -10.61 -5.74
C ILE A 49 22.47 -9.44 -5.40
N GLY A 50 22.62 -9.11 -4.10
CA GLY A 50 23.47 -8.02 -3.63
C GLY A 50 22.89 -6.62 -3.86
N PHE A 51 21.58 -6.50 -4.12
CA PHE A 51 20.89 -5.21 -4.17
C PHE A 51 20.59 -4.73 -2.76
N ASP A 52 20.81 -3.44 -2.52
CA ASP A 52 20.65 -2.80 -1.21
C ASP A 52 19.65 -1.64 -1.21
N THR A 53 19.03 -1.37 -2.37
CA THR A 53 18.14 -0.24 -2.55
C THR A 53 16.86 -0.69 -3.28
N ILE A 54 15.71 -0.38 -2.70
CA ILE A 54 14.40 -0.51 -3.37
C ILE A 54 13.80 0.89 -3.45
N GLN A 55 13.55 1.35 -4.68
CA GLN A 55 12.84 2.59 -4.93
C GLN A 55 11.40 2.26 -5.32
N LEU A 56 10.45 2.83 -4.59
CA LEU A 56 9.03 2.67 -4.86
C LEU A 56 8.48 3.90 -5.58
N LEU A 57 7.40 3.71 -6.33
CA LEU A 57 6.52 4.81 -6.71
C LEU A 57 5.88 5.42 -5.45
N PRO A 58 5.36 6.66 -5.51
CA PRO A 58 4.69 7.24 -4.35
C PRO A 58 3.55 6.34 -3.86
N LEU A 59 3.43 6.21 -2.54
CA LEU A 59 2.49 5.31 -1.85
C LEU A 59 1.39 6.07 -1.13
N TYR A 60 1.24 7.35 -1.45
CA TYR A 60 0.37 8.26 -0.75
C TYR A 60 -1.08 8.08 -1.20
N ASP A 61 -2.01 8.41 -0.30
CA ASP A 61 -3.45 8.34 -0.57
C ASP A 61 -3.83 9.27 -1.71
N THR A 62 -4.39 8.70 -2.78
CA THR A 62 -4.88 9.41 -3.98
C THR A 62 -6.42 9.45 -4.02
N GLY A 63 -7.08 8.92 -3.00
CA GLY A 63 -8.52 8.81 -2.92
C GLY A 63 -9.09 7.94 -4.03
N THR A 64 -9.66 8.59 -5.05
CA THR A 64 -10.27 7.91 -6.20
C THR A 64 -9.43 7.98 -7.48
N ASP A 65 -8.30 8.69 -7.47
CA ASP A 65 -7.39 8.80 -8.61
C ASP A 65 -6.43 7.58 -8.63
N PRO A 66 -6.35 6.80 -9.71
CA PRO A 66 -5.42 5.68 -9.80
C PRO A 66 -3.95 6.11 -9.97
N SER A 67 -3.68 7.38 -10.29
CA SER A 67 -2.33 7.89 -10.49
C SER A 67 -1.61 8.08 -9.15
N PRO A 68 -0.50 7.39 -8.88
CA PRO A 68 0.28 7.57 -7.65
C PRO A 68 0.91 8.97 -7.54
N TYR A 69 0.84 9.77 -8.60
CA TYR A 69 1.39 11.13 -8.64
C TYR A 69 0.37 12.22 -8.32
N ASN A 70 -0.88 11.87 -8.03
CA ASN A 70 -1.93 12.83 -7.66
C ASN A 70 -2.49 12.57 -6.24
N PRO A 71 -1.65 12.66 -5.19
CA PRO A 71 -2.11 12.38 -3.84
C PRO A 71 -2.99 13.50 -3.30
N ILE A 72 -4.04 13.13 -2.58
CA ILE A 72 -4.86 14.06 -1.78
C ILE A 72 -4.14 14.46 -0.48
N SER A 73 -3.11 13.71 -0.08
CA SER A 73 -2.29 13.98 1.11
C SER A 73 -0.86 13.48 0.92
N SER A 74 0.13 14.29 1.29
CA SER A 74 1.56 13.88 1.30
C SER A 74 1.96 13.12 2.57
N CYS A 75 1.05 12.97 3.53
CA CYS A 75 1.32 12.39 4.84
C CYS A 75 0.46 11.16 5.16
N ALA A 76 -0.47 10.79 4.26
CA ALA A 76 -1.32 9.61 4.42
C ALA A 76 -0.90 8.55 3.40
N LEU A 77 -0.82 7.30 3.82
CA LEU A 77 -0.55 6.16 2.94
C LEU A 77 -1.86 5.64 2.34
N ASP A 78 -1.84 5.23 1.08
CA ASP A 78 -3.02 4.67 0.40
C ASP A 78 -3.41 3.32 1.05
N PRO A 79 -4.64 3.22 1.63
CA PRO A 79 -5.12 1.97 2.23
C PRO A 79 -5.24 0.79 1.26
N VAL A 80 -5.20 1.02 -0.05
CA VAL A 80 -5.23 -0.05 -1.06
C VAL A 80 -4.07 -1.04 -0.87
N TYR A 81 -2.94 -0.57 -0.37
CA TYR A 81 -1.74 -1.36 -0.10
C TYR A 81 -1.77 -2.11 1.24
N LEU A 82 -2.81 -1.92 2.06
CA LEU A 82 -2.94 -2.60 3.35
C LEU A 82 -3.15 -4.10 3.14
N SER A 83 -2.29 -4.90 3.76
CA SER A 83 -2.40 -6.37 3.72
C SER A 83 -3.41 -6.84 4.75
N LEU A 84 -4.63 -7.11 4.30
CA LEU A 84 -5.72 -7.62 5.15
C LEU A 84 -5.47 -9.04 5.68
N PRO A 85 -4.82 -9.97 4.95
CA PRO A 85 -4.55 -11.31 5.48
C PRO A 85 -3.73 -11.34 6.76
N ARG A 86 -2.97 -10.27 7.05
CA ARG A 86 -2.12 -10.13 8.24
C ARG A 86 -2.76 -9.31 9.35
N LEU A 87 -4.02 -8.90 9.18
CA LEU A 87 -4.83 -8.32 10.23
C LEU A 87 -5.69 -9.41 10.89
N SER A 88 -5.96 -9.27 12.18
CA SER A 88 -6.84 -10.16 12.94
C SER A 88 -8.32 -9.91 12.60
N LEU A 89 -8.67 -10.14 11.33
CA LEU A 89 -10.01 -9.91 10.80
C LEU A 89 -10.83 -11.22 10.78
N PRO A 90 -12.17 -11.13 10.82
CA PRO A 90 -13.03 -12.29 10.76
C PRO A 90 -12.78 -13.16 9.52
N SER A 91 -12.88 -14.49 9.69
CA SER A 91 -12.64 -15.46 8.63
C SER A 91 -13.64 -15.39 7.46
N HIS A 92 -14.83 -14.82 7.69
CA HIS A 92 -15.90 -14.71 6.70
C HIS A 92 -15.75 -13.51 5.75
N LEU A 93 -14.65 -12.77 5.80
CA LEU A 93 -14.41 -11.67 4.85
C LEU A 93 -14.42 -12.19 3.40
N PRO A 94 -15.07 -11.48 2.46
CA PRO A 94 -15.18 -11.90 1.07
C PRO A 94 -13.86 -11.67 0.31
N ARG A 95 -12.84 -12.48 0.61
CA ARG A 95 -11.46 -12.31 0.10
C ARG A 95 -11.36 -12.28 -1.43
N ALA A 96 -12.19 -13.05 -2.12
CA ALA A 96 -12.23 -13.09 -3.59
C ALA A 96 -12.73 -11.75 -4.16
N GLU A 97 -13.75 -11.16 -3.54
CA GLU A 97 -14.31 -9.87 -3.93
C GLU A 97 -13.33 -8.73 -3.64
N ILE A 98 -12.68 -8.76 -2.47
CA ILE A 98 -11.63 -7.78 -2.13
C ILE A 98 -10.51 -7.82 -3.17
N LYS A 99 -10.07 -9.02 -3.56
CA LYS A 99 -9.06 -9.20 -4.61
C LYS A 99 -9.49 -8.63 -5.95
N ALA A 100 -10.71 -8.91 -6.39
CA ALA A 100 -11.25 -8.38 -7.65
C ALA A 100 -11.27 -6.84 -7.65
N ARG A 101 -11.68 -6.23 -6.53
CA ARG A 101 -11.77 -4.77 -6.42
C ARG A 101 -10.44 -4.06 -6.38
N LYS A 102 -9.43 -4.63 -5.68
CA LYS A 102 -8.07 -4.07 -5.71
C LYS A 102 -7.53 -4.07 -7.14
N LEU A 103 -7.85 -5.10 -7.92
CA LEU A 103 -7.49 -5.16 -9.33
C LEU A 103 -8.25 -4.09 -10.15
N ASP A 104 -9.57 -3.99 -9.97
CA ASP A 104 -10.39 -2.98 -10.65
C ASP A 104 -9.93 -1.54 -10.34
N TYR A 105 -9.49 -1.27 -9.10
CA TYR A 105 -8.95 0.03 -8.69
C TYR A 105 -7.77 0.48 -9.57
N LEU A 106 -6.90 -0.44 -9.97
CA LEU A 106 -5.73 -0.16 -10.82
C LEU A 106 -6.03 -0.12 -12.31
N HIS A 107 -6.97 -0.97 -12.79
CA HIS A 107 -7.18 -1.17 -14.22
C HIS A 107 -8.15 -0.17 -14.86
N THR A 108 -8.98 0.51 -14.08
CA THR A 108 -10.12 1.23 -14.65
C THR A 108 -9.89 2.75 -14.69
N LEU A 109 -9.72 3.29 -15.90
CA LEU A 109 -9.82 4.74 -16.20
C LEU A 109 -11.29 5.21 -16.20
N GLU A 110 -12.26 4.31 -16.38
CA GLU A 110 -13.70 4.58 -16.34
C GLU A 110 -14.39 3.75 -15.25
N ARG A 111 -14.53 4.31 -14.05
CA ARG A 111 -15.15 3.58 -12.94
C ARG A 111 -16.68 3.55 -13.13
N PRO A 112 -17.35 2.38 -13.04
CA PRO A 112 -18.77 2.39 -12.68
C PRO A 112 -18.87 3.09 -11.33
N ASN A 113 -19.70 4.13 -11.27
CA ASN A 113 -19.84 5.06 -10.16
C ASN A 113 -19.65 4.33 -8.82
N LEU A 114 -18.51 4.51 -8.16
CA LEU A 114 -18.22 3.88 -6.86
C LEU A 114 -19.36 4.19 -5.89
N ALA A 115 -20.01 5.36 -6.02
CA ALA A 115 -21.19 5.71 -5.24
C ALA A 115 -22.40 4.79 -5.51
N SER A 116 -22.69 4.38 -6.76
CA SER A 116 -23.83 3.49 -7.03
C SER A 116 -23.58 2.07 -6.53
N PHE A 117 -22.34 1.60 -6.62
CA PHE A 117 -21.95 0.32 -6.08
C PHE A 117 -21.97 0.34 -4.54
N VAL A 118 -21.34 1.35 -3.93
CA VAL A 118 -21.36 1.56 -2.47
C VAL A 118 -22.82 1.60 -2.04
N GLN A 119 -23.69 2.40 -2.64
CA GLN A 119 -25.12 2.43 -2.29
C GLN A 119 -25.86 1.06 -2.41
N SER A 120 -25.33 0.10 -3.15
CA SER A 120 -25.92 -1.24 -3.32
C SER A 120 -25.56 -2.27 -2.25
N GLN A 121 -24.57 -2.03 -1.38
CA GLN A 121 -24.17 -3.04 -0.39
C GLN A 121 -24.84 -2.86 0.97
N PRO A 122 -25.23 -3.95 1.65
CA PRO A 122 -25.93 -3.88 2.94
C PRO A 122 -25.16 -3.14 4.04
N TRP A 123 -23.84 -3.17 3.99
CA TRP A 123 -22.96 -2.53 4.97
C TRP A 123 -22.70 -1.05 4.69
N VAL A 124 -23.22 -0.47 3.61
CA VAL A 124 -22.84 0.89 3.20
C VAL A 124 -23.49 1.99 4.00
N GLU A 125 -24.69 1.80 4.53
CA GLU A 125 -25.23 2.77 5.50
C GLU A 125 -24.39 2.82 6.78
N GLU A 126 -23.74 1.72 7.14
CA GLU A 126 -22.83 1.62 8.28
C GLU A 126 -21.44 2.16 7.93
N TYR A 127 -20.86 1.73 6.81
CA TYR A 127 -19.56 2.17 6.31
C TYR A 127 -19.54 3.65 5.88
N GLY A 128 -20.64 4.14 5.32
CA GLY A 128 -20.82 5.53 4.92
C GLY A 128 -20.77 6.51 6.09
N ARG A 129 -21.09 6.05 7.32
CA ARG A 129 -20.92 6.84 8.55
C ARG A 129 -19.44 7.04 8.89
N PHE A 130 -18.59 6.08 8.52
CA PHE A 130 -17.16 6.12 8.79
C PHE A 130 -16.35 6.85 7.70
N LEU A 131 -16.90 7.01 6.48
CA LEU A 131 -16.21 7.71 5.40
C LEU A 131 -15.88 9.17 5.72
N GLY A 132 -16.65 9.82 6.61
CA GLY A 132 -16.35 11.15 7.14
C GLY A 132 -15.75 11.15 8.54
N ASP A 133 -15.51 9.98 9.13
CA ASP A 133 -15.07 9.82 10.51
C ASP A 133 -13.54 9.90 10.59
N ALA A 134 -13.05 10.97 11.21
CA ALA A 134 -11.62 11.19 11.41
C ALA A 134 -10.97 10.08 12.26
N GLU A 135 -11.68 9.50 13.22
CA GLU A 135 -11.13 8.42 14.06
C GLU A 135 -10.92 7.15 13.24
N PHE A 136 -11.87 6.81 12.37
CA PHE A 136 -11.74 5.67 11.47
C PHE A 136 -10.57 5.85 10.49
N HIS A 137 -10.44 7.03 9.89
CA HIS A 137 -9.30 7.34 9.01
C HIS A 137 -7.97 7.26 9.75
N CYS A 138 -7.88 7.82 10.96
CA CYS A 138 -6.70 7.69 11.82
C CYS A 138 -6.39 6.23 12.15
N PHE A 139 -7.40 5.42 12.43
CA PHE A 139 -7.23 3.98 12.69
C PHE A 139 -6.67 3.26 11.46
N VAL A 140 -7.25 3.48 10.28
CA VAL A 140 -6.74 2.88 9.03
C VAL A 140 -5.30 3.31 8.74
N GLN A 141 -5.00 4.61 8.88
CA GLN A 141 -3.64 5.12 8.73
C GLN A 141 -2.68 4.49 9.75
N SER A 142 -3.10 4.28 11.00
CA SER A 142 -2.28 3.60 12.01
C SER A 142 -1.90 2.18 11.59
N LEU A 143 -2.81 1.45 10.91
CA LEU A 143 -2.53 0.13 10.37
C LEU A 143 -1.55 0.19 9.18
N CYS A 144 -1.72 1.15 8.27
CA CYS A 144 -0.80 1.36 7.15
C CYS A 144 0.62 1.65 7.64
N PHE A 145 0.76 2.60 8.59
CA PHE A 145 2.05 2.93 9.18
C PHE A 145 2.64 1.78 10.00
N ALA A 146 1.83 0.99 10.69
CA ALA A 146 2.30 -0.20 11.40
C ALA A 146 2.88 -1.24 10.43
N GLN A 147 2.21 -1.52 9.30
CA GLN A 147 2.72 -2.46 8.29
C GLN A 147 4.00 -1.94 7.63
N MET A 148 4.04 -0.66 7.24
CA MET A 148 5.25 -0.08 6.65
C MET A 148 6.40 0.01 7.66
N GLY A 149 6.09 0.29 8.93
CA GLY A 149 7.06 0.24 10.02
C GLY A 149 7.66 -1.17 10.20
N ALA A 150 6.83 -2.21 10.11
CA ALA A 150 7.28 -3.60 10.14
C ALA A 150 8.17 -3.95 8.93
N VAL A 151 7.87 -3.43 7.74
CA VAL A 151 8.73 -3.59 6.54
C VAL A 151 10.08 -2.91 6.76
N LYS A 152 10.07 -1.67 7.28
CA LYS A 152 11.31 -0.94 7.56
C LYS A 152 12.18 -1.68 8.58
N ALA A 153 11.58 -2.13 9.68
CA ALA A 153 12.29 -2.91 10.70
C ALA A 153 12.80 -4.26 10.17
N TYR A 154 12.16 -4.83 9.14
CA TYR A 154 12.61 -6.05 8.48
C TYR A 154 13.79 -5.81 7.52
N ALA A 155 13.91 -4.60 6.97
CA ALA A 155 14.97 -4.23 6.04
C ALA A 155 16.27 -3.77 6.72
N GLU A 156 16.23 -3.50 8.03
CA GLU A 156 17.37 -3.11 8.88
C GLU A 156 18.08 -4.35 9.46
#